data_AF-A0A7C8I884-F1
#
_entry.id   AF-A0A7C8I884-F1
#
_cell.length_a   1.000
_cell.length_b   1.000
_cell.length_c   1.000
_cell.angle_alpha   90.00
_cell.angle_beta   90.00
_cell.angle_gamma   90.00
#
_symmetry.space_group_name_H-M   'P 1'
#
loop_
_entity.id
_entity.type
_entity.pdbx_description
1 polymer ?
#
loop_
_entity_poly.entity_id
_entity_poly.type
_entity_poly.pdbx_seq_one_letter_code
_entity_poly.pdbx_strand_id
1 'polypeptide(L)'
;MFLGFDLIDTLKSFSLSFFWVAIVAMGFSISNQRQPASIHEDSLNKPWRPIPSQRITPSQANTLFSVVTVMGLVYSGLFGGLGPYLIQLAATYMYNDLGGAQGHHVIRDFLNAVGMTSWVFGCIDVAAGPGFHFTSADLIPSAVLAAAITTTIAIQDFRDFDGDRECGRATLPIAIGQGYARVLIAVSILSWSFGVVILLGSGLVSALTGLGTLIAMRLLFLRTRSADKITMEFWYGWFATLPLVLL
;
A
#
# COMPACT_ATOMS: atom_id res chain seq x y z
N MET A 1 14.35 31.74 -13.69
CA MET A 1 13.99 31.91 -12.27
C MET A 1 14.10 30.53 -11.64
N PHE A 2 15.31 30.16 -11.24
CA PHE A 2 15.62 28.80 -10.80
C PHE A 2 15.25 28.61 -9.33
N LEU A 3 14.37 27.63 -9.09
CA LEU A 3 14.18 26.81 -7.89
C LEU A 3 15.02 27.20 -6.66
N GLY A 4 14.50 28.10 -5.84
CA GLY A 4 14.91 28.27 -4.45
C GLY A 4 13.99 27.44 -3.56
N PHE A 5 14.05 26.11 -3.66
CA PHE A 5 13.57 25.30 -2.55
C PHE A 5 14.59 25.47 -1.42
N ASP A 6 14.14 25.97 -0.27
CA ASP A 6 14.97 25.92 0.92
C ASP A 6 15.24 24.43 1.20
N LEU A 7 16.51 24.04 1.08
CA LEU A 7 16.96 22.68 1.35
C LEU A 7 16.54 22.27 2.77
N ILE A 8 16.51 23.22 3.71
CA ILE A 8 16.12 22.99 5.10
C ILE A 8 14.64 22.60 5.17
N ASP A 9 13.75 23.35 4.52
CA ASP A 9 12.32 23.04 4.49
C ASP A 9 12.04 21.70 3.81
N THR A 10 12.74 21.43 2.70
CA THR A 10 12.62 20.16 1.98
C THR A 10 13.04 18.98 2.85
N LEU A 11 14.18 19.09 3.53
CA LEU A 11 14.68 18.05 4.45
C LEU A 11 13.75 17.87 5.64
N LYS A 12 13.15 18.95 6.14
CA LYS A 12 12.17 18.91 7.22
C LYS A 12 10.91 18.16 6.78
N SER A 13 10.27 18.54 5.67
CA SER A 13 9.07 17.86 5.17
C SER A 13 9.34 16.39 4.88
N PHE A 14 10.48 16.06 4.24
CA PHE A 14 10.89 14.68 4.02
C PHE A 14 11.02 13.90 5.33
N SER A 15 11.71 14.47 6.33
CA SER A 15 11.92 13.82 7.63
C SER A 15 10.59 13.57 8.34
N LEU A 16 9.69 14.55 8.33
CA LEU A 16 8.36 14.43 8.95
C LEU A 16 7.56 13.29 8.30
N SER A 17 7.47 13.28 6.97
CA SER A 17 6.78 12.21 6.23
C SER A 17 7.43 10.85 6.45
N PHE A 18 8.76 10.77 6.46
CA PHE A 18 9.49 9.51 6.68
C PHE A 18 9.14 8.90 8.04
N PHE A 19 9.21 9.68 9.12
CA PHE A 19 8.87 9.18 10.45
C PHE A 19 7.40 8.83 10.58
N TRP A 20 6.50 9.63 10.01
CA TRP A 20 5.07 9.31 10.00
C TRP A 20 4.80 7.97 9.29
N VAL A 21 5.32 7.79 8.06
CA VAL A 21 5.19 6.54 7.31
C VAL A 21 5.81 5.37 8.07
N ALA A 22 6.96 5.56 8.73
CA ALA A 22 7.59 4.52 9.53
C ALA A 22 6.70 4.08 10.72
N ILE A 23 6.08 5.03 11.43
CA ILE A 23 5.14 4.75 12.53
C ILE A 23 3.93 3.97 12.00
N VAL A 24 3.33 4.44 10.90
CA VAL A 24 2.17 3.79 10.29
C VAL A 24 2.51 2.37 9.82
N ALA A 25 3.63 2.21 9.12
CA ALA A 25 4.10 0.94 8.63
C ALA A 25 4.39 -0.04 9.76
N MET A 26 4.99 0.43 10.86
CA MET A 26 5.24 -0.39 12.04
C MET A 26 3.92 -0.86 12.67
N GLY A 27 2.97 0.06 12.87
CA GLY A 27 1.65 -0.25 13.47
C GLY A 27 0.89 -1.29 12.64
N PHE A 28 0.80 -1.07 11.33
CA PHE A 28 0.17 -2.02 10.40
C PHE A 28 0.89 -3.38 10.40
N SER A 29 2.22 -3.38 10.32
CA SER A 29 3.01 -4.62 10.28
C SER A 29 2.85 -5.46 11.53
N ILE A 30 2.79 -4.84 12.72
CA ILE A 30 2.54 -5.57 13.97
C ILE A 30 1.12 -6.13 13.98
N SER A 31 0.12 -5.30 13.63
CA SER A 31 -1.28 -5.74 13.63
C SER A 31 -1.53 -6.90 12.68
N ASN A 32 -0.90 -6.87 11.49
CA ASN A 32 -1.02 -7.93 10.50
C ASN A 32 -0.42 -9.28 10.96
N GLN A 33 0.47 -9.29 11.95
CA GLN A 33 1.20 -10.50 12.37
C GLN A 33 0.75 -11.06 13.72
N ARG A 34 0.07 -10.28 14.57
CA ARG A 34 -0.13 -10.62 15.99
C ARG A 34 -1.19 -11.70 16.27
N GLN A 35 -2.10 -11.97 15.32
CA GLN A 35 -3.20 -12.90 15.51
C GLN A 35 -2.79 -14.36 15.22
N PRO A 36 -3.35 -15.38 15.90
CA PRO A 36 -2.96 -16.78 15.72
C PRO A 36 -3.05 -17.27 14.25
N ALA A 37 -4.11 -16.88 13.53
CA ALA A 37 -4.27 -17.22 12.12
C ALA A 37 -3.17 -16.59 11.25
N SER A 38 -2.81 -15.34 11.52
CA SER A 38 -1.71 -14.66 10.82
C SER A 38 -0.35 -15.28 11.11
N ILE A 39 -0.12 -15.73 12.35
CA ILE A 39 1.12 -16.41 12.73
C ILE A 39 1.25 -17.73 11.96
N HIS A 40 0.16 -18.49 11.84
CA HIS A 40 0.14 -19.73 11.06
C HIS A 40 0.43 -19.44 9.57
N GLU A 41 -0.26 -18.48 8.97
CA GLU A 41 0.00 -18.06 7.58
C GLU A 41 1.45 -17.64 7.36
N ASP A 42 1.98 -16.76 8.22
CA ASP A 42 3.34 -16.30 8.09
C ASP A 42 4.36 -17.41 8.37
N SER A 43 4.03 -18.45 9.15
CA SER A 43 4.94 -19.60 9.31
C SER A 43 5.15 -20.36 7.99
N LEU A 44 4.16 -20.34 7.09
CA LEU A 44 4.21 -20.96 5.76
C LEU A 44 4.87 -20.01 4.74
N ASN A 45 4.36 -18.78 4.67
CA ASN A 45 4.78 -17.82 3.65
C ASN A 45 6.12 -17.14 4.00
N LYS A 46 6.29 -16.76 5.28
CA LYS A 46 7.29 -15.80 5.77
C LYS A 46 7.92 -16.21 7.12
N PRO A 47 8.46 -17.44 7.27
CA PRO A 47 8.91 -17.99 8.57
C PRO A 47 10.01 -17.16 9.26
N TRP A 48 10.71 -16.31 8.51
CA TRP A 48 11.71 -15.39 9.05
C TRP A 48 11.11 -14.19 9.81
N ARG A 49 9.78 -13.95 9.76
CA ARG A 49 9.13 -12.84 10.46
C ARG A 49 9.27 -12.94 11.98
N PRO A 50 9.29 -11.82 12.73
CA PRO A 50 9.62 -11.81 14.16
C PRO A 50 8.76 -12.73 15.04
N ILE A 51 7.45 -12.81 14.80
CA ILE A 51 6.54 -13.63 15.63
C ILE A 51 6.63 -15.13 15.26
N PRO A 52 6.53 -15.56 13.98
CA PRO A 52 6.75 -16.96 13.61
C PRO A 52 8.11 -17.48 14.04
N SER A 53 9.16 -16.66 13.90
CA SER A 53 10.53 -17.01 14.30
C SER A 53 10.79 -16.90 15.82
N GLN A 54 9.76 -16.67 16.63
CA GLN A 54 9.83 -16.58 18.10
C GLN A 54 10.81 -15.51 18.63
N ARG A 55 11.11 -14.47 17.85
CA ARG A 55 11.98 -13.35 18.30
C ARG A 55 11.26 -12.40 19.24
N ILE A 56 9.94 -12.35 19.14
CA ILE A 56 9.04 -11.65 20.08
C ILE A 56 7.81 -12.52 20.32
N THR A 57 7.24 -12.45 21.52
CA THR A 57 5.99 -13.13 21.85
C THR A 57 4.77 -12.33 21.37
N PRO A 58 3.59 -12.96 21.17
CA PRO A 58 2.36 -12.23 20.85
C PRO A 58 1.98 -11.16 21.89
N SER A 59 2.26 -11.40 23.17
CA SER A 59 2.04 -10.41 24.23
C SER A 59 2.94 -9.17 24.06
N GLN A 60 4.23 -9.37 23.80
CA GLN A 60 5.16 -8.28 23.50
C GLN A 60 4.75 -7.51 22.24
N ALA A 61 4.28 -8.21 21.20
CA ALA A 61 3.75 -7.58 19.99
C ALA A 61 2.52 -6.71 20.27
N ASN A 62 1.59 -7.16 21.12
CA ASN A 62 0.43 -6.37 21.53
C ASN A 62 0.83 -5.11 22.31
N THR A 63 1.77 -5.22 23.25
CA THR A 63 2.31 -4.04 23.96
C THR A 63 2.94 -3.05 22.99
N LEU A 64 3.77 -3.53 22.07
CA LEU A 64 4.41 -2.68 21.06
C LEU A 64 3.38 -2.02 20.14
N PHE A 65 2.32 -2.75 19.74
CA PHE A 65 1.23 -2.21 18.94
C PHE A 65 0.53 -1.04 19.66
N SER A 66 0.23 -1.18 20.97
CA SER A 66 -0.36 -0.10 21.77
C SER A 66 0.55 1.13 21.84
N VAL A 67 1.85 0.93 22.07
CA VAL A 67 2.84 2.02 22.12
C VAL A 67 2.92 2.74 20.77
N VAL A 68 3.06 2.01 19.67
CA VAL A 68 3.14 2.59 18.31
C VAL A 68 1.83 3.29 17.94
N THR A 69 0.68 2.76 18.38
CA THR A 69 -0.63 3.39 18.16
C THR A 69 -0.69 4.76 18.84
N VAL A 70 -0.30 4.86 20.11
CA VAL A 70 -0.23 6.12 20.86
C VAL A 70 0.78 7.08 20.22
N MET A 71 1.97 6.58 19.84
CA MET A 71 2.97 7.38 19.14
C MET A 71 2.40 8.00 17.87
N GLY A 72 1.69 7.24 17.04
CA GLY A 72 1.12 7.78 15.81
C GLY A 72 -0.03 8.75 16.04
N LEU A 73 -0.85 8.57 17.08
CA LEU A 73 -1.87 9.55 17.46
C LEU A 73 -1.22 10.88 17.88
N VAL A 74 -0.21 10.83 18.75
CA VAL A 74 0.51 12.02 19.21
C VAL A 74 1.25 12.69 18.06
N TYR A 75 1.99 11.92 17.27
CA TYR A 75 2.74 12.45 16.12
C TYR A 75 1.80 13.12 15.12
N SER A 76 0.69 12.46 14.78
CA SER A 76 -0.26 13.02 13.81
C SER A 76 -1.03 14.24 14.36
N GLY A 77 -1.26 14.30 15.67
CA GLY A 77 -1.85 15.47 16.32
C GLY A 77 -0.92 16.69 16.35
N LEU A 78 0.40 16.47 16.39
CA LEU A 78 1.40 17.54 16.44
C LEU A 78 1.81 18.05 15.05
N PHE A 79 1.90 17.16 14.06
CA PHE A 79 2.51 17.47 12.75
C PHE A 79 1.54 17.39 11.56
N GLY A 80 0.29 16.96 11.75
CA GLY A 80 -0.68 16.72 10.67
C GLY A 80 -0.90 15.23 10.39
N GLY A 81 -1.81 14.87 9.48
CA GLY A 81 -2.06 13.48 9.10
C GLY A 81 -2.99 12.70 10.04
N LEU A 82 -3.65 13.37 11.00
CA LEU A 82 -4.52 12.70 11.97
C LEU A 82 -5.70 11.98 11.30
N GLY A 83 -6.37 12.63 10.33
CA GLY A 83 -7.47 12.02 9.57
C GLY A 83 -7.04 10.73 8.87
N PRO A 84 -6.03 10.78 7.97
CA PRO A 84 -5.48 9.59 7.32
C PRO A 84 -5.00 8.52 8.30
N TYR A 85 -4.38 8.90 9.43
CA TYR A 85 -3.94 7.95 10.45
C TYR A 85 -5.12 7.21 11.11
N LEU A 86 -6.21 7.91 11.43
CA LEU A 86 -7.42 7.30 11.99
C LEU A 86 -8.11 6.37 10.98
N ILE A 87 -8.17 6.76 9.70
CA ILE A 87 -8.68 5.91 8.63
C ILE A 87 -7.83 4.64 8.51
N GLN A 88 -6.51 4.77 8.55
CA GLN A 88 -5.59 3.63 8.53
C GLN A 88 -5.79 2.70 9.73
N LEU A 89 -5.96 3.22 10.94
CA LEU A 89 -6.26 2.40 12.13
C LEU A 89 -7.57 1.64 11.97
N ALA A 90 -8.63 2.32 11.52
CA ALA A 90 -9.93 1.70 11.27
C ALA A 90 -9.83 0.61 10.20
N ALA A 91 -9.19 0.90 9.06
CA ALA A 91 -8.98 -0.07 7.98
C ALA A 91 -8.15 -1.27 8.47
N THR A 92 -7.10 -1.04 9.26
CA THR A 92 -6.26 -2.11 9.83
C THR A 92 -7.06 -3.01 10.77
N TYR A 93 -7.91 -2.41 11.61
CA TYR A 93 -8.77 -3.15 12.54
C TYR A 93 -9.82 -3.97 11.78
N MET A 94 -10.49 -3.38 10.80
CA MET A 94 -11.44 -4.10 9.93
C MET A 94 -10.77 -5.24 9.16
N TYR A 95 -9.56 -5.00 8.66
CA TYR A 95 -8.79 -5.97 7.87
C TYR A 95 -8.33 -7.16 8.73
N ASN A 96 -7.72 -6.90 9.90
CA ASN A 96 -7.08 -7.94 10.70
C ASN A 96 -7.98 -8.50 11.81
N ASP A 97 -8.57 -7.63 12.63
CA ASP A 97 -9.28 -8.02 13.86
C ASP A 97 -10.72 -8.44 13.59
N LEU A 98 -11.40 -7.82 12.61
CA LEU A 98 -12.76 -8.20 12.20
C LEU A 98 -12.80 -9.25 11.08
N GLY A 99 -11.64 -9.75 10.65
CA GLY A 99 -11.57 -10.81 9.64
C GLY A 99 -11.83 -10.36 8.19
N GLY A 100 -11.80 -9.05 7.90
CA GLY A 100 -12.02 -8.53 6.55
C GLY A 100 -11.04 -9.07 5.51
N ALA A 101 -9.84 -9.45 5.93
CA ALA A 101 -8.82 -10.05 5.08
C ALA A 101 -9.08 -11.54 4.73
N GLN A 102 -9.99 -12.21 5.44
CA GLN A 102 -10.33 -13.63 5.26
C GLN A 102 -11.66 -13.80 4.52
N GLY A 103 -12.57 -12.82 4.61
CA GLY A 103 -13.94 -12.93 4.09
C GLY A 103 -14.04 -13.01 2.57
N HIS A 104 -13.76 -11.91 1.87
CA HIS A 104 -13.95 -11.82 0.41
C HIS A 104 -12.88 -10.93 -0.21
N HIS A 105 -12.33 -11.34 -1.37
CA HIS A 105 -11.22 -10.64 -2.03
C HIS A 105 -11.52 -9.15 -2.25
N VAL A 106 -12.74 -8.81 -2.70
CA VAL A 106 -13.17 -7.40 -2.89
C VAL A 106 -13.05 -6.58 -1.60
N ILE A 107 -13.46 -7.12 -0.45
CA ILE A 107 -13.40 -6.40 0.83
C ILE A 107 -11.93 -6.23 1.26
N ARG A 108 -11.15 -7.30 1.16
CA ARG A 108 -9.71 -7.30 1.45
C ARG A 108 -8.97 -6.25 0.60
N ASP A 109 -9.17 -6.29 -0.72
CA ASP A 109 -8.50 -5.40 -1.67
C ASP A 109 -8.93 -3.95 -1.48
N PHE A 110 -10.22 -3.71 -1.23
CA PHE A 110 -10.73 -2.39 -0.89
C PHE A 110 -10.10 -1.85 0.40
N LEU A 111 -10.05 -2.64 1.47
CA LEU A 111 -9.44 -2.21 2.74
C LEU A 111 -7.93 -1.95 2.60
N ASN A 112 -7.21 -2.78 1.83
CA ASN A 112 -5.81 -2.52 1.51
C ASN A 112 -5.64 -1.23 0.70
N ALA A 113 -6.54 -0.97 -0.25
CA ALA A 113 -6.51 0.26 -1.04
C ALA A 113 -6.79 1.50 -0.17
N VAL A 114 -7.80 1.45 0.71
CA VAL A 114 -8.06 2.50 1.70
C VAL A 114 -6.83 2.74 2.57
N GLY A 115 -6.19 1.67 3.04
CA GLY A 115 -4.99 1.77 3.85
C GLY A 115 -3.85 2.47 3.10
N MET A 116 -3.46 1.97 1.93
CA MET A 116 -2.35 2.57 1.17
C MET A 116 -2.64 3.98 0.67
N THR A 117 -3.89 4.27 0.32
CA THR A 117 -4.32 5.64 -0.03
C THR A 117 -4.16 6.58 1.18
N SER A 118 -4.52 6.11 2.38
CA SER A 118 -4.32 6.89 3.62
C SER A 118 -2.84 7.14 3.90
N TRP A 119 -1.94 6.25 3.50
CA TRP A 119 -0.51 6.48 3.68
C TRP A 119 0.00 7.61 2.78
N VAL A 120 -0.46 7.65 1.53
CA VAL A 120 -0.09 8.73 0.59
C VAL A 120 -0.62 10.07 1.07
N PHE A 121 -1.92 10.16 1.41
CA PHE A 121 -2.46 11.45 1.87
C PHE A 121 -1.91 11.88 3.23
N GLY A 122 -1.67 10.94 4.15
CA GLY A 122 -1.09 11.28 5.44
C GLY A 122 0.35 11.75 5.33
N CYS A 123 1.16 11.18 4.42
CA CYS A 123 2.53 11.64 4.24
C CYS A 123 2.59 13.03 3.58
N ILE A 124 1.66 13.36 2.67
CA ILE A 124 1.50 14.69 2.08
C ILE A 124 1.07 15.70 3.15
N ASP A 125 0.04 15.37 3.93
CA ASP A 125 -0.51 16.24 4.99
C ASP A 125 0.56 16.58 6.04
N VAL A 126 1.34 15.59 6.46
CA VAL A 126 2.46 15.78 7.39
C VAL A 126 3.62 16.58 6.78
N ALA A 127 3.93 16.38 5.50
CA ALA A 127 4.95 17.17 4.80
C ALA A 127 4.57 18.65 4.70
N ALA A 128 3.29 18.91 4.43
CA ALA A 128 2.74 20.26 4.25
C ALA A 128 2.48 20.96 5.59
N GLY A 129 2.23 20.19 6.65
CA GLY A 129 2.10 20.64 8.03
C GLY A 129 0.66 20.98 8.45
N PRO A 130 0.43 21.29 9.75
CA PRO A 130 -0.91 21.30 10.36
C PRO A 130 -1.94 22.29 9.79
N GLY A 131 -1.52 23.28 9.00
CA GLY A 131 -2.41 24.25 8.36
C GLY A 131 -2.81 23.87 6.91
N PHE A 132 -2.30 22.76 6.41
CA PHE A 132 -2.63 22.28 5.06
C PHE A 132 -4.01 21.63 5.02
N HIS A 133 -4.73 21.86 3.92
CA HIS A 133 -6.01 21.23 3.66
C HIS A 133 -6.11 20.91 2.17
N PHE A 134 -6.51 19.68 1.87
CA PHE A 134 -6.90 19.31 0.51
C PHE A 134 -8.09 20.14 0.05
N THR A 135 -8.03 20.56 -1.21
CA THR A 135 -9.04 21.40 -1.87
C THR A 135 -9.92 20.56 -2.78
N SER A 136 -10.97 21.16 -3.34
CA SER A 136 -11.82 20.50 -4.33
C SER A 136 -11.08 20.14 -5.62
N ALA A 137 -9.96 20.83 -5.93
CA ALA A 137 -9.13 20.51 -7.08
C ALA A 137 -8.43 19.15 -6.93
N ASP A 138 -8.16 18.73 -5.70
CA ASP A 138 -7.44 17.49 -5.40
C ASP A 138 -8.35 16.25 -5.49
N LEU A 139 -9.68 16.44 -5.55
CA LEU A 139 -10.65 15.34 -5.50
C LEU A 139 -10.50 14.36 -6.67
N ILE A 140 -10.37 14.87 -7.90
CA ILE A 140 -10.27 14.03 -9.10
C ILE A 140 -8.93 13.26 -9.11
N PRO A 141 -7.76 13.92 -8.96
CA PRO A 141 -6.47 13.22 -8.78
C PRO A 141 -6.52 12.14 -7.69
N SER A 142 -7.14 12.47 -6.55
CA SER A 142 -7.27 11.56 -5.41
C SER A 142 -8.13 10.34 -5.73
N ALA A 143 -9.25 10.54 -6.41
CA ALA A 143 -10.13 9.46 -6.84
C ALA A 143 -9.44 8.54 -7.88
N VAL A 144 -8.68 9.11 -8.81
CA VAL A 144 -7.88 8.36 -9.78
C VAL A 144 -6.84 7.50 -9.07
N LEU A 145 -6.10 8.07 -8.11
CA LEU A 145 -5.11 7.34 -7.31
C LEU A 145 -5.75 6.18 -6.55
N ALA A 146 -6.86 6.43 -5.84
CA ALA A 146 -7.57 5.41 -5.08
C ALA A 146 -8.11 4.28 -5.98
N ALA A 147 -8.66 4.62 -7.15
CA ALA A 147 -9.16 3.65 -8.12
C ALA A 147 -8.01 2.81 -8.73
N ALA A 148 -6.88 3.44 -9.04
CA ALA A 148 -5.69 2.76 -9.53
C ALA A 148 -5.16 1.73 -8.52
N ILE A 149 -5.08 2.08 -7.23
CA ILE A 149 -4.68 1.13 -6.18
C ILE A 149 -5.72 0.01 -6.07
N THR A 150 -7.00 0.34 -5.93
CA THR A 150 -8.08 -0.65 -5.71
C THR A 150 -8.11 -1.72 -6.80
N THR A 151 -7.87 -1.33 -8.05
CA THR A 151 -7.93 -2.25 -9.20
C THR A 151 -6.62 -2.98 -9.49
N THR A 152 -5.53 -2.68 -8.78
CA THR A 152 -4.20 -3.27 -9.05
C THR A 152 -3.52 -3.87 -7.81
N ILE A 153 -4.04 -3.61 -6.60
CA ILE A 153 -3.45 -4.03 -5.32
C ILE A 153 -3.29 -5.55 -5.20
N ALA A 154 -4.20 -6.31 -5.81
CA ALA A 154 -4.18 -7.77 -5.81
C ALA A 154 -2.93 -8.37 -6.48
N ILE A 155 -2.07 -7.56 -7.12
CA ILE A 155 -0.77 -8.00 -7.62
C ILE A 155 0.12 -8.59 -6.51
N GLN A 156 -0.04 -8.12 -5.27
CA GLN A 156 0.74 -8.61 -4.14
C GLN A 156 0.42 -10.07 -3.78
N ASP A 157 -0.75 -10.57 -4.19
CA ASP A 157 -1.25 -11.88 -3.79
C ASP A 157 -0.54 -13.01 -4.52
N PHE A 158 0.08 -12.75 -5.68
CA PHE A 158 0.76 -13.81 -6.46
C PHE A 158 1.97 -14.40 -5.74
N ARG A 159 2.75 -13.61 -5.01
CA ARG A 159 3.96 -14.11 -4.32
C ARG A 159 3.64 -15.00 -3.11
N ASP A 160 2.44 -14.83 -2.56
CA ASP A 160 1.94 -15.48 -1.34
C ASP A 160 0.84 -16.50 -1.67
N PHE A 161 0.60 -16.78 -2.97
CA PHE A 161 -0.54 -17.59 -3.46
C PHE A 161 -0.68 -18.95 -2.79
N ASP A 162 0.41 -19.73 -2.71
CA ASP A 162 0.35 -21.10 -2.18
C ASP A 162 -0.01 -21.11 -0.69
N GLY A 163 0.63 -20.26 0.12
CA GLY A 163 0.31 -20.17 1.55
C GLY A 163 -1.06 -19.54 1.82
N ASP A 164 -1.47 -18.55 1.00
CA ASP A 164 -2.82 -17.98 1.07
C ASP A 164 -3.88 -19.05 0.78
N ARG A 165 -3.63 -19.93 -0.19
CA ARG A 165 -4.51 -21.05 -0.52
C ARG A 165 -4.58 -22.08 0.62
N GLU A 166 -3.45 -22.43 1.21
CA GLU A 166 -3.40 -23.37 2.35
C GLU A 166 -4.12 -22.82 3.58
N CYS A 167 -4.03 -21.51 3.81
CA CYS A 167 -4.72 -20.81 4.90
C CYS A 167 -6.18 -20.45 4.60
N GLY A 168 -6.73 -20.87 3.45
CA GLY A 168 -8.12 -20.60 3.07
C GLY A 168 -8.44 -19.12 2.83
N ARG A 169 -7.45 -18.32 2.40
CA ARG A 169 -7.65 -16.90 2.07
C ARG A 169 -8.47 -16.76 0.79
N ALA A 170 -9.40 -15.80 0.80
CA ALA A 170 -10.12 -15.39 -0.40
C ALA A 170 -9.35 -14.28 -1.13
N THR A 171 -8.27 -14.61 -1.85
CA THR A 171 -7.54 -13.65 -2.71
C THR A 171 -8.09 -13.64 -4.14
N LEU A 172 -7.85 -12.56 -4.88
CA LEU A 172 -8.31 -12.48 -6.28
C LEU A 172 -7.77 -13.64 -7.13
N PRO A 173 -6.47 -14.01 -7.10
CA PRO A 173 -5.97 -15.13 -7.89
C PRO A 173 -6.56 -16.49 -7.47
N ILE A 174 -7.00 -16.65 -6.22
CA ILE A 174 -7.72 -17.85 -5.76
C ILE A 174 -9.17 -17.83 -6.25
N ALA A 175 -9.83 -16.68 -6.21
CA ALA A 175 -11.24 -16.52 -6.55
C ALA A 175 -11.53 -16.69 -8.05
N ILE A 176 -10.70 -16.11 -8.92
CA ILE A 176 -10.92 -16.12 -10.38
C ILE A 176 -9.87 -16.91 -11.15
N GLY A 177 -8.89 -17.50 -10.46
CA GLY A 177 -7.77 -18.22 -11.06
C GLY A 177 -6.62 -17.29 -11.48
N GLN A 178 -5.38 -17.78 -11.33
CA GLN A 178 -4.18 -16.98 -11.56
C GLN A 178 -4.10 -16.38 -12.97
N GLY A 179 -4.50 -17.13 -14.00
CA GLY A 179 -4.43 -16.67 -15.39
C GLY A 179 -5.29 -15.44 -15.63
N TYR A 180 -6.56 -15.49 -15.23
CA TYR A 180 -7.49 -14.38 -15.36
C TYR A 180 -7.08 -13.20 -14.48
N ALA A 181 -6.66 -13.45 -13.23
CA ALA A 181 -6.17 -12.38 -12.35
C ALA A 181 -4.96 -11.63 -12.93
N ARG A 182 -4.00 -12.35 -13.54
CA ARG A 182 -2.82 -11.73 -14.18
C ARG A 182 -3.22 -10.84 -15.35
N VAL A 183 -4.12 -11.31 -16.21
CA VAL A 183 -4.61 -10.52 -17.35
C VAL A 183 -5.38 -9.30 -16.86
N LEU A 184 -6.29 -9.47 -15.91
CA LEU A 184 -7.07 -8.38 -15.33
C LEU A 184 -6.17 -7.27 -14.76
N ILE A 185 -5.21 -7.64 -13.92
CA ILE A 185 -4.28 -6.68 -13.29
C ILE A 185 -3.38 -6.03 -14.35
N ALA A 186 -2.88 -6.79 -15.33
CA ALA A 186 -2.06 -6.24 -16.41
C ALA A 186 -2.84 -5.20 -17.24
N VAL A 187 -4.09 -5.50 -17.60
CA VAL A 187 -4.97 -4.57 -18.32
C VAL A 187 -5.27 -3.33 -17.47
N SER A 188 -5.57 -3.50 -16.17
CA SER A 188 -5.79 -2.38 -15.26
C SER A 188 -4.56 -1.46 -15.18
N ILE A 189 -3.37 -2.01 -14.97
CA ILE A 189 -2.11 -1.24 -14.90
C ILE A 189 -1.87 -0.47 -16.20
N LEU A 190 -2.01 -1.13 -17.36
CA LEU A 190 -1.84 -0.45 -18.65
C LEU A 190 -2.89 0.65 -18.84
N SER A 191 -4.13 0.41 -18.45
CA SER A 191 -5.22 1.39 -18.57
C SER A 191 -4.93 2.65 -17.75
N TRP A 192 -4.44 2.49 -16.51
CA TRP A 192 -4.04 3.63 -15.68
C TRP A 192 -2.77 4.30 -16.23
N SER A 193 -1.76 3.53 -16.62
CA SER A 193 -0.51 4.07 -17.17
C SER A 193 -0.72 4.96 -18.38
N PHE A 194 -1.46 4.47 -19.38
CA PHE A 194 -1.70 5.19 -20.62
C PHE A 194 -2.86 6.19 -20.49
N GLY A 195 -3.91 5.84 -19.75
CA GLY A 195 -5.06 6.71 -19.52
C GLY A 195 -4.67 8.01 -18.82
N VAL A 196 -3.85 7.94 -17.76
CA VAL A 196 -3.39 9.15 -17.04
C VAL A 196 -2.58 10.06 -17.95
N VAL A 197 -1.60 9.54 -18.70
CA VAL A 197 -0.76 10.39 -19.57
C VAL A 197 -1.55 11.02 -20.71
N ILE A 198 -2.54 10.31 -21.26
CA ILE A 198 -3.43 10.81 -22.31
C ILE A 198 -4.33 11.92 -21.76
N LEU A 199 -4.95 11.71 -20.60
CA LEU A 199 -5.82 12.70 -19.96
C LEU A 199 -5.07 14.00 -19.62
N LEU A 200 -3.79 13.90 -19.24
CA LEU A 200 -2.94 15.04 -18.95
C LEU A 200 -2.32 15.69 -20.21
N GLY A 201 -2.54 15.14 -21.40
CA GLY A 201 -1.93 15.63 -22.64
C GLY A 201 -0.40 15.52 -22.65
N SER A 202 0.15 14.62 -21.84
CA SER A 202 1.60 14.39 -21.72
C SER A 202 2.11 13.38 -22.75
N GLY A 203 3.42 13.33 -22.96
CA GLY A 203 4.04 12.36 -23.86
C GLY A 203 3.80 10.91 -23.42
N LEU A 204 3.57 10.01 -24.39
CA LEU A 204 3.32 8.58 -24.11
C LEU A 204 4.53 7.84 -23.54
N VAL A 205 5.73 8.42 -23.62
CA VAL A 205 6.96 7.85 -23.08
C VAL A 205 7.26 8.53 -21.74
N SER A 206 7.01 7.81 -20.65
CA SER A 206 7.27 8.27 -19.28
C SER A 206 7.65 7.09 -18.38
N ALA A 207 8.11 7.39 -17.15
CA ALA A 207 8.34 6.35 -16.15
C ALA A 207 7.05 5.55 -15.85
N LEU A 208 5.89 6.22 -15.83
CA LEU A 208 4.59 5.61 -15.58
C LEU A 208 4.21 4.59 -16.68
N THR A 209 4.38 4.93 -17.96
CA THR A 209 4.05 4.02 -19.07
C THR A 209 5.10 2.92 -19.25
N GLY A 210 6.38 3.25 -19.04
CA GLY A 210 7.48 2.28 -19.09
C GLY A 210 7.36 1.21 -18.01
N LEU A 211 7.16 1.61 -16.75
CA LEU A 211 6.98 0.67 -15.64
C LEU A 211 5.68 -0.13 -15.79
N GLY A 212 4.58 0.50 -16.21
CA GLY A 212 3.32 -0.22 -16.43
C GLY A 212 3.45 -1.31 -17.50
N THR A 213 4.13 -1.01 -18.60
CA THR A 213 4.41 -1.98 -19.68
C THR A 213 5.32 -3.11 -19.17
N LEU A 214 6.37 -2.78 -18.41
CA LEU A 214 7.25 -3.77 -17.79
C LEU A 214 6.48 -4.72 -16.87
N ILE A 215 5.62 -4.18 -15.99
CA ILE A 215 4.84 -4.98 -15.05
C ILE A 215 3.86 -5.89 -15.80
N ALA A 216 3.14 -5.37 -16.80
CA ALA A 216 2.21 -6.14 -17.61
C ALA A 216 2.92 -7.30 -18.34
N MET A 217 4.06 -7.04 -18.97
CA MET A 217 4.90 -8.07 -19.59
C MET A 217 5.29 -9.14 -18.57
N ARG A 218 5.82 -8.73 -17.40
CA ARG A 218 6.24 -9.68 -16.36
C ARG A 218 5.07 -10.53 -15.86
N LEU A 219 3.89 -9.94 -15.62
CA LEU A 219 2.71 -10.67 -15.16
C LEU A 219 2.27 -11.75 -16.15
N LEU A 220 2.33 -11.45 -17.45
CA LEU A 220 1.84 -12.35 -18.50
C LEU A 220 2.83 -13.49 -18.81
N PHE A 221 4.13 -13.18 -18.81
CA PHE A 221 5.17 -14.10 -19.27
C PHE A 221 6.01 -14.75 -18.16
N LEU A 222 6.13 -14.14 -16.98
CA LEU A 222 6.95 -14.67 -15.86
C LEU A 222 6.06 -15.12 -14.70
N ARG A 223 5.91 -16.44 -14.53
CA ARG A 223 4.94 -17.03 -13.59
C ARG A 223 5.57 -17.79 -12.41
N THR A 224 6.77 -17.40 -12.01
CA THR A 224 7.43 -17.99 -10.84
C THR A 224 7.23 -17.09 -9.62
N ARG A 225 7.16 -17.69 -8.43
CA ARG A 225 7.04 -16.95 -7.15
C ARG A 225 8.11 -15.86 -6.99
N SER A 226 9.35 -16.15 -7.40
CA SER A 226 10.45 -15.18 -7.37
C SER A 226 10.20 -14.00 -8.32
N ALA A 227 9.72 -14.30 -9.55
CA ALA A 227 9.37 -13.26 -10.49
C ALA A 227 8.21 -12.39 -9.99
N ASP A 228 7.19 -12.98 -9.37
CA ASP A 228 6.04 -12.27 -8.80
C ASP A 228 6.45 -11.31 -7.68
N LYS A 229 7.38 -11.73 -6.81
CA LYS A 229 7.95 -10.84 -5.78
C LYS A 229 8.62 -9.61 -6.40
N ILE A 230 9.46 -9.80 -7.43
CA ILE A 230 10.13 -8.69 -8.11
C ILE A 230 9.12 -7.81 -8.87
N THR A 231 8.09 -8.41 -9.48
CA THR A 231 7.03 -7.67 -10.18
C THR A 231 6.25 -6.77 -9.23
N MET A 232 6.00 -7.23 -8.00
CA MET A 232 5.41 -6.40 -6.95
C MET A 232 6.32 -5.23 -6.53
N GLU A 233 7.64 -5.43 -6.48
CA GLU A 233 8.59 -4.33 -6.20
C GLU A 233 8.56 -3.27 -7.31
N PHE A 234 8.49 -3.68 -8.59
CA PHE A 234 8.25 -2.75 -9.70
C PHE A 234 6.90 -2.04 -9.59
N TRP A 235 5.86 -2.74 -9.12
CA TRP A 235 4.55 -2.14 -8.90
C TRP A 235 4.57 -1.07 -7.83
N TYR A 236 5.32 -1.21 -6.73
CA TYR A 236 5.52 -0.11 -5.79
C TYR A 236 6.19 1.10 -6.43
N GLY A 237 7.19 0.87 -7.29
CA GLY A 237 7.82 1.94 -8.07
C GLY A 237 6.84 2.64 -9.02
N TRP A 238 6.05 1.86 -9.76
CA TRP A 238 4.99 2.37 -10.64
C TRP A 238 3.95 3.17 -9.87
N PHE A 239 3.48 2.63 -8.74
CA PHE A 239 2.51 3.28 -7.87
C PHE A 239 3.05 4.63 -7.35
N ALA A 240 4.32 4.70 -6.96
CA ALA A 240 4.96 5.94 -6.53
C ALA A 240 5.03 7.01 -7.63
N THR A 241 4.97 6.63 -8.92
CA THR A 241 4.92 7.62 -10.02
C THR A 241 3.55 8.26 -10.20
N LEU A 242 2.46 7.61 -9.79
CA LEU A 242 1.11 8.15 -9.94
C LEU A 242 0.88 9.47 -9.20
N PRO A 243 1.14 9.59 -7.87
CA PRO A 243 0.95 10.85 -7.18
C PRO A 243 1.87 11.95 -7.73
N LEU A 244 3.08 11.64 -8.20
CA LEU A 244 4.00 12.62 -8.79
C LEU A 244 3.49 13.24 -10.11
N VAL A 245 2.58 12.54 -10.79
CA VAL A 245 2.00 12.97 -12.06
C VAL A 245 0.61 13.59 -11.86
N LEU A 246 -0.08 13.22 -10.78
CA LEU A 246 -1.46 13.61 -10.49
C LEU A 246 -1.59 14.76 -9.48
N LEU A 247 -0.65 14.88 -8.53
CA LEU A 247 -0.65 15.82 -7.40
C LEU A 247 0.59 16.72 -7.46
#